data_AF-A0A953VSH5-F1
#
_entry.id   AF-A0A953VSH5-F1
#
_cell.length_a   1.000
_cell.length_b   1.000
_cell.length_c   1.000
_cell.angle_alpha   90.00
_cell.angle_beta   90.00
_cell.angle_gamma   90.00
#
_symmetry.space_group_name_H-M   'P 1'
#
loop_
_entity.id
_entity.type
_entity.pdbx_description
1 polymer ?
#
loop_
_entity_poly.entity_id
_entity_poly.type
_entity_poly.pdbx_seq_one_letter_code
_entity_poly.pdbx_strand_id
1 'polypeptide(L)'
;MTALHFTMERWPERAFSIRRRMQDDARLREIIGEYEVARSALAYWRTVDAPGTRRLGDYESIVQDLENEIEANLEPSMPDVSRSSPSRPLSTIARGPQFTPLETKEQFP
;
A
#
# COMPACT_ATOMS: atom_id res chain seq x y z
N MET A 1 13.83 22.74 -8.28
CA MET A 1 12.72 22.61 -9.25
C MET A 1 12.98 21.36 -10.08
N THR A 2 12.77 20.18 -9.51
CA THR A 2 13.27 18.90 -10.08
C THR A 2 12.21 17.79 -10.11
N ALA A 3 11.16 17.90 -9.27
CA ALA A 3 9.94 17.07 -9.20
C ALA A 3 9.35 16.55 -10.49
N LEU A 4 9.28 17.43 -11.48
CA LEU A 4 8.65 17.06 -12.73
C LEU A 4 9.57 16.22 -13.61
N HIS A 5 10.90 16.31 -13.47
CA HIS A 5 11.82 15.66 -14.39
C HIS A 5 11.77 14.13 -14.29
N PHE A 6 11.84 13.58 -13.09
CA PHE A 6 11.80 12.12 -12.90
C PHE A 6 10.42 11.53 -13.17
N THR A 7 9.38 12.25 -12.79
CA THR A 7 8.01 11.85 -13.07
C THR A 7 7.73 11.85 -14.58
N MET A 8 8.33 12.78 -15.33
CA MET A 8 8.28 12.84 -16.80
C MET A 8 9.11 11.74 -17.47
N GLU A 9 10.23 11.31 -16.87
CA GLU A 9 11.03 10.19 -17.38
C GLU A 9 10.29 8.86 -17.20
N ARG A 10 9.59 8.69 -16.07
CA ARG A 10 8.88 7.45 -15.75
C ARG A 10 7.54 7.33 -16.47
N TRP A 11 6.78 8.42 -16.60
CA TRP A 11 5.49 8.45 -17.30
C TRP A 11 5.44 9.56 -18.36
N PRO A 12 6.25 9.47 -19.43
CA PRO A 12 6.34 10.53 -20.44
C PRO A 12 5.00 10.80 -21.13
N GLU A 13 4.22 9.75 -21.41
CA GLU A 13 2.92 9.85 -22.06
C GLU A 13 1.85 10.51 -21.18
N ARG A 14 2.03 10.48 -19.85
CA ARG A 14 1.09 11.04 -18.87
C ARG A 14 1.60 12.34 -18.24
N ALA A 15 2.77 12.82 -18.63
CA ALA A 15 3.43 14.00 -18.07
C ALA A 15 2.52 15.24 -18.01
N PHE A 16 1.75 15.49 -19.07
CA PHE A 16 0.82 16.62 -19.11
C PHE A 16 -0.34 16.46 -18.11
N SER A 17 -0.93 15.27 -18.04
CA SER A 17 -2.02 14.95 -17.11
C SER A 17 -1.58 15.02 -15.65
N ILE A 18 -0.38 14.52 -15.36
CA ILE A 18 0.25 14.61 -14.03
C ILE A 18 0.43 16.08 -13.65
N ARG A 19 1.06 16.86 -14.52
CA ARG A 19 1.35 18.27 -14.27
C ARG A 19 0.09 19.10 -14.06
N ARG A 20 -0.98 18.79 -14.80
CA ARG A 20 -2.30 19.39 -14.63
C ARG A 20 -2.93 18.98 -13.29
N ARG A 21 -3.02 17.68 -12.99
CA ARG A 21 -3.61 17.20 -11.73
C ARG A 21 -2.84 17.70 -10.50
N MET A 22 -1.53 17.85 -10.56
CA MET A 22 -0.74 18.43 -9.46
C MET A 22 -1.16 19.87 -9.11
N GLN A 23 -1.78 20.62 -10.01
CA GLN A 23 -2.23 21.98 -9.69
C GLN A 23 -3.46 21.95 -8.77
N ASP A 24 -4.36 20.99 -8.99
CA ASP A 24 -5.64 20.88 -8.28
C ASP A 24 -5.59 19.88 -7.11
N ASP A 25 -4.72 18.87 -7.18
CA ASP A 25 -4.64 17.77 -6.23
C ASP A 25 -3.43 17.93 -5.30
N ALA A 26 -3.70 18.22 -4.02
CA ALA A 26 -2.68 18.35 -2.99
C ALA A 26 -2.07 17.00 -2.58
N ARG A 27 -2.85 15.92 -2.63
CA ARG A 27 -2.40 14.58 -2.26
C ARG A 27 -1.43 14.04 -3.31
N LEU A 28 -1.76 14.22 -4.59
CA LEU A 28 -0.84 13.85 -5.67
C LEU A 28 0.50 14.60 -5.59
N ARG A 29 0.49 15.88 -5.19
CA ARG A 29 1.71 16.65 -4.97
C ARG A 29 2.58 16.09 -3.85
N GLU A 30 1.95 15.68 -2.75
CA GLU A 30 2.64 15.06 -1.61
C GLU A 30 3.29 13.75 -2.03
N ILE A 31 2.53 12.84 -2.64
CA ILE A 31 3.03 11.53 -3.09
C ILE A 31 4.21 11.68 -4.07
N ILE A 32 4.12 12.62 -5.03
CA ILE A 32 5.22 12.88 -5.97
C ILE A 32 6.46 13.42 -5.24
N GLY A 33 6.27 14.26 -4.22
CA GLY A 33 7.36 14.73 -3.36
C GLY A 33 8.02 13.59 -2.58
N GLU A 34 7.23 12.70 -1.99
CA GLU A 34 7.73 11.51 -1.28
C GLU A 34 8.48 10.57 -2.23
N TYR A 35 7.95 10.37 -3.43
CA TYR A 35 8.58 9.55 -4.48
C TYR A 35 9.97 10.07 -4.87
N GLU A 36 10.13 11.38 -5.02
CA GLU A 36 11.44 11.98 -5.30
C GLU A 36 12.45 11.76 -4.19
N VAL A 37 12.02 11.95 -2.94
CA VAL A 37 12.88 11.77 -1.77
C VAL A 37 13.33 10.31 -1.69
N ALA A 38 12.40 9.36 -1.86
CA ALA A 38 12.67 7.94 -1.84
C ALA A 38 13.63 7.53 -2.98
N ARG A 39 13.42 8.02 -4.21
CA ARG A 39 14.32 7.75 -5.34
C ARG A 39 15.70 8.36 -5.15
N SER A 40 15.79 9.57 -4.63
CA SER A 40 17.07 10.23 -4.36
C SER A 40 17.85 9.48 -3.28
N ALA A 41 17.16 9.03 -2.22
CA ALA A 41 17.73 8.17 -1.19
C ALA A 41 18.20 6.84 -1.79
N LEU A 42 17.38 6.17 -2.62
CA LEU A 42 17.76 4.92 -3.28
C LEU A 42 19.00 5.10 -4.17
N ALA A 43 19.04 6.18 -4.98
CA ALA A 43 20.19 6.49 -5.82
C ALA A 43 21.46 6.72 -4.99
N TYR A 44 21.35 7.48 -3.90
CA TYR A 44 22.45 7.66 -2.96
C TYR A 44 22.92 6.33 -2.38
N TRP A 45 22.03 5.53 -1.79
CA TRP A 45 22.38 4.27 -1.17
C TRP A 45 22.97 3.26 -2.14
N ARG A 46 22.54 3.26 -3.41
CA ARG A 46 23.16 2.43 -4.46
C ARG A 46 24.63 2.77 -4.72
N THR A 47 25.05 4.01 -4.45
CA THR A 47 26.46 4.42 -4.62
C THR A 47 27.33 4.14 -3.41
N VAL A 48 26.75 4.09 -2.20
CA VAL A 48 27.51 3.97 -0.95
C VAL A 48 27.42 2.59 -0.30
N ASP A 49 26.42 1.78 -0.65
CA ASP A 49 26.17 0.47 -0.04
C ASP A 49 26.37 -0.67 -1.04
N ALA A 50 26.62 -1.87 -0.53
CA ALA A 50 26.77 -3.05 -1.36
C ALA A 50 25.43 -3.41 -2.04
N PRO A 51 25.44 -3.89 -3.30
CA PRO A 51 24.22 -4.33 -3.96
C PRO A 51 23.55 -5.46 -3.16
N GLY A 52 22.23 -5.42 -3.06
CA GLY A 52 21.44 -6.44 -2.37
C GLY A 52 21.37 -6.29 -0.85
N THR A 53 21.77 -5.15 -0.28
CA THR A 53 21.52 -4.90 1.15
C THR A 53 20.03 -4.73 1.40
N ARG A 54 19.60 -5.13 2.61
CA ARG A 54 18.20 -4.98 3.05
C ARG A 54 17.70 -3.53 2.89
N ARG A 55 18.57 -2.55 3.20
CA ARG A 55 18.26 -1.13 3.07
C ARG A 55 17.92 -0.75 1.62
N LEU A 56 18.69 -1.25 0.64
CA LEU A 56 18.36 -1.04 -0.77
C LEU A 56 17.01 -1.64 -1.13
N GLY A 57 16.74 -2.88 -0.71
CA GLY A 57 15.45 -3.53 -0.94
C GLY A 57 14.27 -2.80 -0.29
N ASP A 58 14.46 -2.23 0.91
CA ASP A 58 13.45 -1.42 1.59
C ASP A 58 13.14 -0.15 0.77
N TYR A 59 14.16 0.56 0.28
CA TYR A 59 13.96 1.75 -0.56
C TYR A 59 13.37 1.41 -1.93
N GLU A 60 13.75 0.29 -2.54
CA GLU A 60 13.15 -0.20 -3.78
C GLU A 60 11.65 -0.48 -3.61
N SER A 61 11.28 -1.10 -2.48
CA SER A 61 9.88 -1.36 -2.14
C SER A 61 9.09 -0.06 -1.94
N ILE A 62 9.64 0.90 -1.20
CA ILE A 62 9.01 2.22 -0.98
C ILE A 62 8.81 2.95 -2.31
N VAL A 63 9.82 2.96 -3.19
CA VAL A 63 9.72 3.57 -4.51
C VAL A 63 8.60 2.89 -5.31
N GLN A 64 8.53 1.56 -5.29
CA GLN A 64 7.50 0.81 -6.00
C GLN A 64 6.08 1.06 -5.47
N ASP A 65 5.90 1.14 -4.15
CA ASP A 65 4.60 1.47 -3.54
C ASP A 65 4.13 2.87 -3.96
N LEU A 66 5.05 3.84 -3.97
CA LEU A 66 4.75 5.21 -4.42
C LEU A 66 4.44 5.28 -5.92
N GLU A 67 5.13 4.51 -6.76
CA GLU A 67 4.78 4.39 -8.19
C GLU A 67 3.36 3.86 -8.38
N ASN A 68 2.99 2.81 -7.64
CA ASN A 68 1.63 2.24 -7.68
C ASN A 68 0.58 3.25 -7.21
N GLU A 69 0.85 4.02 -6.14
CA GLU A 69 -0.07 5.04 -5.65
C GLU A 69 -0.24 6.18 -6.67
N ILE A 70 0.85 6.61 -7.33
CA ILE A 70 0.79 7.59 -8.41
C ILE A 70 -0.05 7.06 -9.58
N GLU A 71 0.18 5.82 -10.02
CA GLU A 71 -0.58 5.22 -11.12
C GLU A 71 -2.07 5.10 -10.81
N ALA A 72 -2.42 4.68 -9.60
CA ALA A 72 -3.81 4.62 -9.14
C ALA A 72 -4.48 6.00 -9.14
N ASN A 73 -3.74 7.06 -8.81
CA ASN A 73 -4.21 8.44 -8.89
C ASN A 73 -4.25 8.99 -10.32
N LEU A 74 -3.66 8.31 -11.30
CA LEU A 74 -3.62 8.72 -12.71
C LEU A 74 -4.62 7.96 -13.59
N GLU A 75 -5.05 6.77 -13.18
CA GLU A 75 -6.15 6.08 -13.85
C GLU A 75 -7.40 6.99 -13.87
N PRO A 76 -8.10 7.10 -15.01
CA PRO A 76 -9.41 7.73 -15.02
C PRO A 76 -10.29 6.84 -14.15
N SER A 77 -10.79 7.38 -13.03
CA SER A 77 -11.72 6.68 -12.16
C SER A 77 -12.81 6.06 -13.03
N MET A 78 -12.71 4.74 -13.27
CA MET A 78 -13.94 3.97 -13.32
C MET A 78 -14.59 4.21 -11.95
N PRO A 79 -15.88 4.55 -11.91
CA PRO A 79 -16.57 4.76 -10.65
C PRO A 79 -16.34 3.54 -9.78
N ASP A 80 -15.99 3.78 -8.52
CA ASP A 80 -15.79 2.80 -7.46
C ASP A 80 -16.79 1.63 -7.59
N VAL A 81 -16.34 0.54 -8.21
CA VAL A 81 -17.03 -0.74 -8.17
C VAL A 81 -16.00 -1.75 -7.70
N SER A 82 -16.05 -2.02 -6.40
CA SER A 82 -15.24 -3.04 -5.71
C SER A 82 -13.89 -2.56 -5.16
N ARG A 83 -13.93 -1.62 -4.21
CA ARG A 83 -13.24 -1.86 -2.93
C ARG A 83 -14.21 -2.53 -1.95
N SER A 84 -14.81 -3.64 -2.40
CA SER A 84 -15.28 -4.67 -1.49
C SER A 84 -14.06 -5.07 -0.68
N SER A 85 -13.99 -4.50 0.52
CA SER A 85 -13.25 -5.07 1.62
C SER A 85 -13.36 -6.61 1.51
N PRO A 86 -12.28 -7.38 1.65
CA PRO A 86 -12.46 -8.70 2.19
C PRO A 86 -13.03 -8.44 3.58
N SER A 87 -14.36 -8.38 3.67
CA SER A 87 -15.09 -8.69 4.87
C SER A 87 -14.49 -10.00 5.32
N ARG A 88 -13.57 -9.92 6.28
CA ARG A 88 -13.21 -11.05 7.12
C ARG A 88 -14.56 -11.69 7.42
N PRO A 89 -14.82 -12.95 7.01
CA PRO A 89 -16.00 -13.60 7.49
C PRO A 89 -15.89 -13.50 9.01
N LEU A 90 -16.86 -12.80 9.60
CA LEU A 90 -17.16 -12.92 11.02
C LEU A 90 -17.14 -14.43 11.24
N SER A 91 -16.10 -14.93 11.90
CA SER A 91 -16.09 -16.31 12.32
C SER A 91 -17.28 -16.39 13.24
N THR A 92 -18.37 -16.89 12.67
CA THR A 92 -19.52 -17.42 13.35
C THR A 92 -18.94 -18.55 14.17
N ILE A 93 -18.43 -18.20 15.35
CA ILE A 93 -18.15 -19.17 16.40
C ILE A 93 -19.53 -19.66 16.80
N ALA A 94 -19.89 -20.71 16.09
CA ALA A 94 -21.04 -21.52 16.34
C ALA A 94 -21.04 -21.94 17.80
N ARG A 95 -22.24 -21.90 18.38
CA ARG A 95 -22.75 -22.87 19.36
C ARG A 95 -21.79 -23.22 20.50
N GLY A 96 -22.14 -22.69 21.67
CA GLY A 96 -21.53 -23.05 22.94
C GLY A 96 -21.48 -24.57 23.20
N PRO A 97 -20.57 -25.01 24.09
CA PRO A 97 -20.61 -26.37 24.57
C PRO A 97 -21.90 -26.58 25.34
N GLN A 98 -22.72 -27.54 24.88
CA GLN A 98 -23.83 -28.07 25.63
C GLN A 98 -23.27 -28.67 26.93
N PHE A 99 -23.58 -28.02 28.05
CA PHE A 99 -23.40 -28.63 29.36
C PHE A 99 -24.52 -29.68 29.50
N THR A 100 -24.19 -30.95 29.29
CA THR A 100 -25.06 -32.05 29.71
C THR A 100 -24.90 -32.24 31.21
N PRO A 101 -25.97 -32.20 32.02
CA PRO A 101 -25.88 -32.59 33.41
C PRO A 101 -25.66 -34.11 33.47
N LEU A 102 -24.49 -34.52 33.95
CA LEU A 102 -24.24 -35.90 34.36
C LEU A 102 -25.04 -36.15 35.64
N GLU A 103 -26.20 -36.76 35.45
CA GLU A 103 -26.87 -37.54 36.49
C GLU A 103 -25.99 -38.77 36.79
N THR A 104 -25.20 -38.70 37.86
CA THR A 104 -24.60 -39.89 38.47
C THR A 104 -25.27 -40.11 39.80
N LYS A 105 -26.22 -41.04 39.77
CA LYS A 105 -26.71 -41.80 40.90
C LYS A 105 -25.56 -42.46 41.67
N GLU A 106 -25.64 -42.37 43.00
CA GLU A 106 -25.28 -43.40 43.98
C GLU A 106 -23.77 -43.75 44.08
N GLN A 107 -23.13 -43.98 45.22
CA GLN A 107 -23.56 -44.55 46.48
C GLN A 107 -22.41 -44.37 47.51
N PHE A 108 -22.78 -44.37 48.79
CA PHE A 108 -21.93 -44.39 50.00
C PHE A 108 -20.89 -45.53 50.01
N PRO A 109 -19.87 -45.46 50.88
CA PRO A 109 -20.04 -45.96 52.26
C PRO A 109 -19.80 -44.90 53.36
#